data_AF-A0A930AQH6-F1
#
_entry.id   AF-A0A930AQH6-F1
#
_cell.length_a   1.000
_cell.length_b   1.000
_cell.length_c   1.000
_cell.angle_alpha   90.00
_cell.angle_beta   90.00
_cell.angle_gamma   90.00
#
_symmetry.space_group_name_H-M   'P 1'
#
loop_
_entity.id
_entity.type
_entity.pdbx_description
1 polymer ?
#
loop_
_entity_poly.entity_id
_entity_poly.type
_entity_poly.pdbx_seq_one_letter_code
_entity_poly.pdbx_strand_id
1 'polypeptide(L)'
;NTAIQYMAKRRIGALISIEQGNSLEEFINTGIPIHSDISNQLITNIFIPNTPLHDGAVIIRDYKIAAAACYLPLSENKMIPKELGTRHRAAIGLSEVSDAITIIISEETGKVSVAIREKLHRELSSSELVAVLSEQLVVEDQEDAEPTIVRWVRNFFKGGRSNG
;
A
#
# COMPACT_ATOMS: atom_id res chain seq x y z
N ASN A 1 -14.00 -5.84 9.15
CA ASN A 1 -12.52 -5.73 9.08
C ASN A 1 -12.15 -5.10 7.76
N THR A 2 -11.18 -4.19 7.78
CA THR A 2 -10.55 -3.67 6.55
C THR A 2 -9.69 -4.74 5.89
N ALA A 3 -9.34 -4.55 4.61
CA ALA A 3 -8.52 -5.49 3.84
C ALA A 3 -7.17 -5.73 4.52
N ILE A 4 -6.50 -4.66 4.96
CA ILE A 4 -5.21 -4.77 5.66
C ILE A 4 -5.34 -5.60 6.94
N GLN A 5 -6.35 -5.31 7.78
CA GLN A 5 -6.55 -6.08 9.01
C GLN A 5 -6.89 -7.55 8.74
N TYR A 6 -7.68 -7.81 7.69
CA TYR A 6 -8.03 -9.16 7.29
C TYR A 6 -6.79 -9.95 6.86
N MET A 7 -5.96 -9.36 6.00
CA MET A 7 -4.75 -9.97 5.45
C MET A 7 -3.67 -10.14 6.54
N ALA A 8 -3.44 -9.13 7.36
CA ALA A 8 -2.50 -9.20 8.50
C ALA A 8 -2.84 -10.34 9.46
N LYS A 9 -4.11 -10.47 9.87
CA LYS A 9 -4.58 -11.54 10.77
C LYS A 9 -4.39 -12.94 10.18
N ARG A 10 -4.42 -13.07 8.86
CA ARG A 10 -4.23 -14.35 8.13
C ARG A 10 -2.83 -14.55 7.58
N ARG A 11 -1.93 -13.59 7.82
CA ARG A 11 -0.57 -13.56 7.25
C ARG A 11 -0.58 -13.71 5.72
N ILE A 12 -1.52 -13.03 5.07
CA ILE A 12 -1.55 -12.90 3.62
C ILE A 12 -0.60 -11.76 3.25
N GLY A 13 0.43 -12.06 2.47
CA GLY A 13 1.40 -11.09 1.99
C GLY A 13 0.75 -10.07 1.05
N ALA A 14 1.02 -8.80 1.25
CA ALA A 14 0.49 -7.73 0.40
C ALA A 14 1.52 -6.63 0.18
N LEU A 15 1.44 -5.98 -0.98
CA LEU A 15 2.30 -4.88 -1.40
C LEU A 15 1.45 -3.87 -2.18
N ILE A 16 1.13 -2.74 -1.56
CA ILE A 16 0.21 -1.74 -2.14
C ILE A 16 0.94 -0.42 -2.23
N SER A 17 1.12 0.12 -3.42
CA SER A 17 1.80 1.40 -3.67
C SER A 17 0.78 2.44 -4.11
N ILE A 18 0.82 3.63 -3.51
CA ILE A 18 -0.06 4.75 -3.82
C ILE A 18 0.79 5.82 -4.49
N GLU A 19 0.47 6.15 -5.73
CA GLU A 19 1.11 7.21 -6.49
C GLU A 19 0.89 8.57 -5.83
N GLN A 20 1.95 9.40 -5.81
CA GLN A 20 1.94 10.76 -5.26
C GLN A 20 2.35 11.76 -6.36
N GLY A 21 3.43 12.52 -6.19
CA GLY A 21 3.90 13.49 -7.19
C GLY A 21 4.69 12.85 -8.34
N ASN A 22 5.43 11.77 -8.07
CA ASN A 22 6.12 11.03 -9.12
C ASN A 22 5.18 10.01 -9.78
N SER A 23 5.10 10.04 -11.11
CA SER A 23 4.32 9.06 -11.86
C SER A 23 4.92 7.67 -11.75
N LEU A 24 4.09 6.67 -11.48
CA LEU A 24 4.43 5.25 -11.43
C LEU A 24 4.09 4.52 -12.74
N GLU A 25 3.93 5.25 -13.84
CA GLU A 25 3.48 4.71 -15.15
C GLU A 25 4.36 3.55 -15.64
N GLU A 26 5.67 3.65 -15.48
CA GLU A 26 6.59 2.59 -15.89
C GLU A 26 6.34 1.28 -15.13
N PHE A 27 5.98 1.34 -13.84
CA PHE A 27 5.68 0.18 -13.02
C PHE A 27 4.28 -0.36 -13.28
N ILE A 28 3.31 0.51 -13.52
CA ILE A 28 1.94 0.12 -13.89
C ILE A 28 1.95 -0.70 -15.17
N ASN A 29 2.75 -0.30 -16.16
CA ASN A 29 2.85 -0.98 -17.46
C ASN A 29 3.49 -2.38 -17.38
N THR A 30 4.07 -2.75 -16.24
CA THR A 30 4.57 -4.11 -16.00
C THR A 30 3.50 -5.08 -15.49
N GLY A 31 2.40 -4.55 -14.95
CA GLY A 31 1.35 -5.33 -14.31
C GLY A 31 0.15 -5.62 -15.21
N ILE A 32 -0.90 -6.18 -14.60
CA ILE A 32 -2.19 -6.41 -15.23
C ILE A 32 -3.10 -5.21 -14.94
N PRO A 33 -3.60 -4.48 -15.96
CA PRO A 33 -4.47 -3.33 -15.76
C PRO A 33 -5.81 -3.78 -15.15
N ILE A 34 -6.26 -3.04 -14.13
CA ILE A 34 -7.51 -3.31 -13.41
C ILE A 34 -8.52 -2.17 -13.60
N HIS A 35 -8.07 -0.92 -13.53
CA HIS A 35 -8.88 0.30 -13.67
C HIS A 35 -10.18 0.31 -12.85
N SER A 36 -10.13 -0.15 -11.60
CA SER A 36 -11.31 -0.30 -10.75
C SER A 36 -11.33 0.68 -9.58
N ASP A 37 -12.52 0.85 -9.00
CA ASP A 37 -12.64 1.53 -7.71
C ASP A 37 -12.03 0.68 -6.59
N ILE A 38 -11.50 1.36 -5.58
CA ILE A 38 -10.86 0.73 -4.44
C ILE A 38 -11.93 0.18 -3.49
N SER A 39 -11.90 -1.13 -3.25
CA SER A 39 -12.75 -1.78 -2.25
C SER A 39 -11.95 -2.78 -1.42
N ASN A 40 -12.38 -2.99 -0.17
CA ASN A 40 -11.73 -3.95 0.71
C ASN A 40 -11.76 -5.38 0.13
N GLN A 41 -12.88 -5.75 -0.50
CA GLN A 41 -13.11 -7.05 -1.12
C GLN A 41 -12.15 -7.27 -2.28
N LEU A 42 -11.99 -6.28 -3.16
CA LEU A 42 -11.12 -6.40 -4.32
C LEU A 42 -9.65 -6.49 -3.91
N ILE A 43 -9.17 -5.62 -3.01
CA ILE A 43 -7.78 -5.69 -2.51
C ILE A 43 -7.52 -7.06 -1.87
N THR A 44 -8.45 -7.54 -1.04
CA THR A 44 -8.28 -8.85 -0.40
C THR A 44 -8.21 -9.97 -1.42
N ASN A 45 -9.06 -9.94 -2.45
CA ASN A 45 -9.08 -10.95 -3.51
C ASN A 45 -7.81 -10.93 -4.37
N ILE A 46 -7.25 -9.76 -4.68
CA ILE A 46 -6.01 -9.64 -5.44
C ILE A 46 -4.86 -10.37 -4.75
N PHE A 47 -4.74 -10.24 -3.42
CA PHE A 47 -3.64 -10.83 -2.67
C PHE A 47 -3.89 -12.27 -2.20
N ILE A 48 -4.95 -12.95 -2.65
CA ILE A 48 -5.15 -14.36 -2.30
C ILE A 48 -3.98 -15.19 -2.85
N PRO A 49 -3.27 -15.96 -2.00
CA PRO A 49 -2.12 -16.75 -2.44
C PRO A 49 -2.44 -17.70 -3.58
N ASN A 50 -1.43 -18.00 -4.43
CA ASN A 50 -1.53 -18.92 -5.57
C ASN A 50 -2.51 -18.47 -6.67
N THR A 51 -2.77 -17.16 -6.78
CA THR A 51 -3.54 -16.58 -7.89
C THR A 51 -2.64 -15.75 -8.80
N PRO A 52 -2.96 -15.53 -10.08
CA PRO A 52 -2.09 -14.73 -10.96
C PRO A 52 -1.84 -13.29 -10.48
N LEU A 53 -2.75 -12.69 -9.68
CA LEU A 53 -2.68 -11.27 -9.31
C LEU A 53 -1.90 -10.99 -8.01
N HIS A 54 -1.62 -12.00 -7.19
CA HIS A 54 -1.03 -11.79 -5.85
C HIS A 54 0.48 -11.57 -5.83
N ASP A 55 1.15 -11.90 -6.95
CA ASP A 55 2.60 -11.83 -7.09
C ASP A 55 2.99 -10.48 -7.69
N GLY A 56 3.51 -9.59 -6.85
CA GLY A 56 3.82 -8.21 -7.21
C GLY A 56 2.98 -7.18 -6.44
N ALA A 57 3.05 -5.93 -6.89
CA ALA A 57 2.40 -4.81 -6.27
C ALA A 57 1.02 -4.51 -6.89
N VAL A 58 0.11 -4.03 -6.04
CA VAL A 58 -1.05 -3.25 -6.47
C VAL A 58 -0.65 -1.78 -6.51
N ILE A 59 -0.88 -1.11 -7.63
CA ILE A 59 -0.64 0.33 -7.76
C ILE A 59 -1.98 1.07 -7.78
N ILE A 60 -2.10 2.05 -6.91
CA ILE A 60 -3.24 2.96 -6.80
C ILE A 60 -2.83 4.32 -7.38
N ARG A 61 -3.63 4.82 -8.33
CA ARG A 61 -3.51 6.15 -8.94
C ARG A 61 -4.89 6.76 -9.04
N ASP A 62 -5.01 8.07 -8.75
CA ASP A 62 -6.26 8.82 -8.88
C ASP A 62 -7.45 8.12 -8.18
N TYR A 63 -7.21 7.61 -6.96
CA TYR A 63 -8.21 6.89 -6.15
C TYR A 63 -8.78 5.63 -6.80
N LYS A 64 -8.08 5.06 -7.79
CA LYS A 64 -8.41 3.80 -8.47
C LYS A 64 -7.25 2.83 -8.41
N ILE A 65 -7.58 1.54 -8.45
CA ILE A 65 -6.57 0.51 -8.70
C ILE A 65 -6.20 0.58 -10.17
N ALA A 66 -5.00 1.05 -10.48
CA ALA A 66 -4.51 1.14 -11.85
C ALA A 66 -4.17 -0.26 -12.38
N ALA A 67 -3.32 -0.97 -11.66
CA ALA A 67 -2.87 -2.32 -12.01
C ALA A 67 -2.54 -3.16 -10.76
N ALA A 68 -2.51 -4.47 -10.96
CA ALA A 68 -2.06 -5.48 -9.99
C ALA A 68 -0.91 -6.30 -10.58
N ALA A 69 -0.24 -7.12 -9.76
CA ALA A 69 0.94 -7.88 -10.17
C ALA A 69 2.06 -7.03 -10.81
N CYS A 70 2.20 -5.77 -10.38
CA CYS A 70 3.22 -4.86 -10.91
C CYS A 70 4.60 -5.22 -10.32
N TYR A 71 5.63 -5.16 -11.15
CA TYR A 71 7.02 -5.30 -10.72
C TYR A 71 7.55 -3.96 -10.23
N LEU A 72 8.07 -3.95 -9.00
CA LEU A 72 8.74 -2.79 -8.42
C LEU A 72 10.25 -3.05 -8.35
N PRO A 73 11.10 -2.01 -8.40
CA PRO A 73 12.54 -2.17 -8.24
C PRO A 73 12.86 -2.69 -6.83
N LEU A 74 13.81 -3.62 -6.74
CA LEU A 74 14.32 -4.10 -5.46
C LEU A 74 15.49 -3.23 -5.03
N SER A 75 15.47 -2.73 -3.79
CA SER A 75 16.63 -2.04 -3.24
C SER A 75 17.82 -2.98 -3.10
N GLU A 76 18.98 -2.52 -3.58
CA GLU A 76 20.29 -3.19 -3.44
C GLU A 76 21.00 -2.83 -2.13
N ASN A 77 20.36 -2.04 -1.26
CA ASN A 77 20.97 -1.57 -0.03
C ASN A 77 21.29 -2.76 0.91
N LYS A 78 22.58 -3.01 1.10
CA LYS A 78 23.12 -4.09 1.94
C LYS A 78 22.81 -3.90 3.43
N MET A 79 22.40 -2.69 3.85
CA MET A 79 22.00 -2.39 5.23
C MET A 79 20.57 -2.85 5.54
N ILE A 80 19.77 -3.25 4.53
CA ILE A 80 18.43 -3.80 4.74
C ILE A 80 18.55 -5.10 5.56
N PRO A 81 17.88 -5.20 6.72
CA PRO A 81 17.92 -6.40 7.56
C PRO A 81 17.59 -7.68 6.78
N LYS A 82 18.32 -8.76 7.06
CA LYS A 82 18.19 -10.03 6.34
C LYS A 82 16.82 -10.68 6.54
N GLU A 83 16.14 -10.38 7.65
CA GLU A 83 14.77 -10.84 7.91
C GLU A 83 13.71 -10.21 6.99
N LEU A 84 14.05 -9.15 6.26
CA LEU A 84 13.11 -8.49 5.36
C LEU A 84 13.07 -9.21 4.02
N GLY A 85 11.89 -9.76 3.72
CA GLY A 85 11.60 -10.45 2.46
C GLY A 85 11.53 -9.52 1.24
N THR A 86 11.26 -10.12 0.08
CA THR A 86 11.27 -9.45 -1.23
C THR A 86 10.29 -8.28 -1.32
N ARG A 87 9.07 -8.40 -0.78
CA ARG A 87 8.09 -7.29 -0.76
C ARG A 87 8.59 -6.05 -0.01
N HIS A 88 9.37 -6.23 1.06
CA HIS A 88 9.98 -5.10 1.76
C HIS A 88 11.08 -4.46 0.91
N ARG A 89 11.92 -5.27 0.26
CA ARG A 89 12.96 -4.75 -0.63
C ARG A 89 12.38 -4.00 -1.83
N ALA A 90 11.27 -4.50 -2.38
CA ALA A 90 10.49 -3.85 -3.43
C ALA A 90 9.93 -2.50 -2.98
N ALA A 91 9.34 -2.45 -1.79
CA ALA A 91 8.82 -1.21 -1.24
C ALA A 91 9.92 -0.16 -0.96
N ILE A 92 11.07 -0.61 -0.43
CA ILE A 92 12.22 0.28 -0.21
C ILE A 92 12.78 0.77 -1.55
N GLY A 93 12.97 -0.13 -2.52
CA GLY A 93 13.48 0.23 -3.84
C GLY A 93 12.57 1.22 -4.56
N LEU A 94 11.24 1.05 -4.48
CA LEU A 94 10.30 2.05 -5.01
C LEU A 94 10.43 3.40 -4.29
N SER A 95 10.61 3.40 -2.97
CA SER A 95 10.78 4.62 -2.18
C SER A 95 12.10 5.36 -2.39
N GLU A 96 13.10 4.71 -3.01
CA GLU A 96 14.38 5.32 -3.41
C GLU A 96 14.26 6.11 -4.72
N VAL A 97 13.26 5.79 -5.57
CA VAL A 97 13.09 6.39 -6.90
C VAL A 97 11.80 7.20 -7.06
N SER A 98 10.93 7.19 -6.04
CA SER A 98 9.66 7.90 -6.04
C SER A 98 9.25 8.34 -4.63
N ASP A 99 8.33 9.30 -4.57
CA ASP A 99 7.63 9.71 -3.35
C ASP A 99 6.39 8.84 -3.03
N ALA A 100 6.20 7.71 -3.74
CA ALA A 100 5.07 6.83 -3.54
C ALA A 100 5.00 6.24 -2.13
N ILE A 101 3.77 6.07 -1.65
CA ILE A 101 3.52 5.46 -0.35
C ILE A 101 3.27 3.98 -0.53
N THR A 102 4.17 3.15 0.02
CA THR A 102 4.07 1.69 -0.14
C THR A 102 3.77 1.00 1.16
N ILE A 103 2.61 0.33 1.25
CA ILE A 103 2.16 -0.46 2.39
C ILE A 103 2.55 -1.92 2.17
N ILE A 104 3.14 -2.54 3.18
CA ILE A 104 3.58 -3.93 3.17
C ILE A 104 2.88 -4.71 4.27
N ILE A 105 2.40 -5.90 3.96
CA ILE A 105 1.98 -6.90 4.95
C ILE A 105 2.90 -8.11 4.81
N SER A 106 3.60 -8.46 5.89
CA SER A 106 4.48 -9.62 5.94
C SER A 106 3.66 -10.92 5.90
N GLU A 107 3.95 -11.83 4.97
CA GLU A 107 3.35 -13.17 4.94
C GLU A 107 3.89 -14.10 6.03
N GLU A 108 5.05 -13.76 6.61
CA GLU A 108 5.65 -14.56 7.69
C GLU A 108 5.05 -14.20 9.05
N THR A 109 4.87 -12.90 9.30
CA THR A 109 4.53 -12.37 10.63
C THR A 109 3.16 -11.71 10.71
N GLY A 110 2.56 -11.34 9.58
CA GLY A 110 1.35 -10.51 9.52
C GLY A 110 1.56 -9.05 9.91
N LYS A 111 2.79 -8.64 10.24
CA LYS A 111 3.11 -7.27 10.62
C LYS A 111 2.96 -6.33 9.42
N VAL A 112 2.43 -5.14 9.69
CA VAL A 112 2.23 -4.08 8.69
C VAL A 112 3.39 -3.10 8.76
N SER A 113 3.93 -2.75 7.60
CA SER A 113 4.98 -1.74 7.45
C SER A 113 4.61 -0.75 6.35
N VAL A 114 5.26 0.41 6.35
CA VAL A 114 5.11 1.43 5.31
C VAL A 114 6.48 1.93 4.89
N ALA A 115 6.76 1.98 3.58
CA ALA A 115 7.97 2.55 3.00
C ALA A 115 7.63 3.83 2.23
N ILE A 116 8.30 4.94 2.57
CA ILE A 116 8.10 6.27 1.97
C ILE A 116 9.44 7.02 2.06
N ARG A 117 9.90 7.65 0.97
CA ARG A 117 11.09 8.52 0.95
C ARG A 117 12.29 7.90 1.69
N GLU A 118 12.68 6.69 1.26
CA GLU A 118 13.78 5.89 1.82
C GLU A 118 13.62 5.48 3.30
N LYS A 119 12.50 5.77 3.96
CA LYS A 119 12.22 5.38 5.35
C LYS A 119 11.25 4.22 5.39
N LEU A 120 11.61 3.20 6.19
CA LEU A 120 10.74 2.07 6.50
C LEU A 120 10.18 2.19 7.92
N HIS A 121 8.88 2.46 8.02
CA HIS A 121 8.11 2.42 9.26
C HIS A 121 7.63 0.98 9.48
N ARG A 122 8.19 0.28 10.48
CA ARG A 122 7.94 -1.15 10.71
C ARG A 122 6.90 -1.38 11.81
N GLU A 123 6.19 -2.50 11.70
CA GLU A 123 5.35 -3.07 12.77
C GLU A 123 4.25 -2.13 13.28
N LEU A 124 3.64 -1.38 12.37
CA LEU A 124 2.63 -0.38 12.69
C LEU A 124 1.34 -1.03 13.19
N SER A 125 0.81 -0.50 14.29
CA SER A 125 -0.58 -0.71 14.71
C SER A 125 -1.55 -0.08 13.71
N SER A 126 -2.84 -0.46 13.79
CA SER A 126 -3.87 0.16 12.93
C SER A 126 -3.98 1.69 13.14
N SER A 127 -3.77 2.17 14.36
CA SER A 127 -3.76 3.60 14.66
C SER A 127 -2.55 4.31 14.08
N GLU A 128 -1.35 3.73 14.19
CA GLU A 128 -0.13 4.32 13.63
C GLU A 128 -0.16 4.31 12.10
N LEU A 129 -0.66 3.24 11.47
CA LEU A 129 -0.86 3.21 10.02
C LEU A 129 -1.79 4.34 9.57
N VAL A 130 -2.94 4.53 10.24
CA VAL A 130 -3.85 5.62 9.91
C VAL A 130 -3.20 6.98 10.12
N ALA A 131 -2.40 7.15 11.17
CA ALA A 131 -1.68 8.39 11.44
C ALA A 131 -0.67 8.70 10.32
N VAL A 132 0.19 7.74 9.97
CA VAL A 132 1.17 7.87 8.89
C VAL A 132 0.47 8.18 7.56
N LEU A 133 -0.56 7.42 7.19
CA LEU A 133 -1.27 7.66 5.93
C LEU A 133 -2.00 9.01 5.93
N SER A 134 -2.57 9.42 7.06
CA SER A 134 -3.24 10.73 7.15
C SER A 134 -2.25 11.87 7.04
N GLU A 135 -1.05 11.75 7.60
CA GLU A 135 -0.01 12.77 7.49
C GLU A 135 0.53 12.88 6.06
N GLN A 136 0.78 11.73 5.42
CA GLN A 136 1.47 11.69 4.13
C GLN A 136 0.56 11.93 2.93
N LEU A 137 -0.74 11.64 3.07
CA LEU A 137 -1.71 11.85 2.00
C LEU A 137 -2.42 13.21 2.08
N VAL A 138 -2.18 14.05 3.08
CA VAL A 138 -2.67 15.44 3.07
C VAL A 138 -2.00 16.19 1.92
N VAL A 139 -2.70 16.29 0.81
CA VAL A 139 -2.46 17.30 -0.22
C VAL A 139 -2.94 18.63 0.35
N GLU A 140 -2.10 19.66 0.25
CA GLU A 140 -2.48 21.05 0.52
C GLU A 140 -3.57 21.50 -0.47
N ASP A 141 -4.82 21.15 -0.17
CA ASP A 141 -5.99 21.86 -0.70
C ASP A 141 -6.55 22.75 0.41
N GLN A 142 -6.96 23.95 0.01
CA GLN A 142 -7.09 25.17 0.80
C GLN A 142 -7.92 25.08 2.09
N GLU A 143 -7.59 26.01 3.00
CA GLU A 143 -8.12 26.26 4.34
C GLU A 143 -9.60 25.86 4.55
N ASP A 144 -9.84 25.18 5.68
CA ASP A 144 -11.14 24.91 6.35
C ASP A 144 -11.94 23.63 6.04
N ALA A 145 -11.41 22.67 5.27
CA ALA A 145 -12.00 21.32 5.19
C ALA A 145 -10.95 20.21 5.24
N GLU A 146 -11.25 19.10 5.93
CA GLU A 146 -10.37 17.92 5.85
C GLU A 146 -10.18 17.48 4.40
N PRO A 147 -8.94 17.29 3.92
CA PRO A 147 -8.68 16.91 2.54
C PRO A 147 -9.47 15.66 2.16
N THR A 148 -10.12 15.67 0.99
CA THR A 148 -10.97 14.56 0.50
C THR A 148 -10.28 13.21 0.59
N ILE A 149 -8.96 13.19 0.34
CA ILE A 149 -8.11 12.00 0.45
C ILE A 149 -7.93 11.51 1.88
N VAL A 150 -7.71 12.39 2.86
CA VAL A 150 -7.60 12.02 4.28
C VAL A 150 -8.89 11.41 4.76
N ARG A 151 -10.02 12.02 4.40
CA ARG A 151 -11.34 11.48 4.70
C ARG A 151 -11.54 10.11 4.07
N TRP A 152 -11.15 9.94 2.81
CA TRP A 152 -11.22 8.66 2.10
C TRP A 152 -10.35 7.58 2.77
N VAL A 153 -9.06 7.86 3.00
CA VAL A 153 -8.09 7.00 3.71
C VAL A 153 -8.69 6.58 5.04
N ARG A 154 -9.12 7.55 5.84
CA ARG A 154 -9.65 7.28 7.16
C ARG A 154 -10.89 6.40 7.11
N ASN A 155 -11.82 6.65 6.18
CA ASN A 155 -13.03 5.83 6.04
C ASN A 155 -12.70 4.42 5.56
N PHE A 156 -11.74 4.29 4.63
CA PHE A 156 -11.30 3.01 4.09
C PHE A 156 -10.58 2.16 5.16
N PHE A 157 -9.71 2.78 5.97
CA PHE A 157 -8.88 2.09 6.97
C PHE A 157 -9.50 1.99 8.38
N LYS A 158 -10.50 2.80 8.74
CA LYS A 158 -11.23 2.64 10.02
C LYS A 158 -12.29 1.53 9.98
N GLY A 159 -12.66 1.05 8.78
CA GLY A 159 -13.73 0.08 8.61
C GLY A 159 -15.09 0.74 8.81
N GLY A 160 -15.86 0.83 7.73
CA GLY A 160 -17.23 1.33 7.78
C GLY A 160 -18.04 0.61 8.84
N ARG A 161 -18.39 1.33 9.90
CA ARG A 161 -19.47 0.96 10.80
C ARG A 161 -20.75 1.36 10.08
N SER A 162 -21.24 0.51 9.19
CA SER A 162 -22.63 0.60 8.75
C SER A 162 -23.45 0.08 9.92
N ASN A 163 -24.17 0.98 10.59
CA ASN A 163 -25.40 0.58 11.25
C ASN A 163 -26.34 0.09 10.14
N GLY A 164 -26.83 -1.14 10.27
CA GLY A 164 -27.70 -1.83 9.34
C GLY A 164 -27.72 -3.30 9.70
#